data_AF-A0A086PBE8-F1
#
_entry.id   AF-A0A086PBE8-F1
#
_cell.length_a   1.000
_cell.length_b   1.000
_cell.length_c   1.000
_cell.angle_alpha   90.00
_cell.angle_beta   90.00
_cell.angle_gamma   90.00
#
_symmetry.space_group_name_H-M   'P 1'
#
loop_
_entity.id
_entity.type
_entity.pdbx_description
1 polymer ?
#
loop_
_entity_poly.entity_id
_entity_poly.type
_entity_poly.pdbx_seq_one_letter_code
_entity_poly.pdbx_strand_id
1 'polypeptide(L)' 'MDPTDIARRDSNAAMREYHALVKRIERGDPMHPQEVQDVIDQLVDEGYPFQADALARMKVNWDR' A
#
# COMPACT_ATOMS: atom_id res chain seq x y z
N MET A 1 -20.07 18.65 5.12
CA MET A 1 -18.76 18.01 4.99
C MET A 1 -18.38 18.09 3.53
N ASP A 2 -17.23 18.66 3.22
CA ASP A 2 -16.78 18.87 1.84
C ASP A 2 -16.22 17.54 1.28
N PRO A 3 -16.61 17.07 0.09
CA PRO A 3 -16.11 15.82 -0.50
C PRO A 3 -14.57 15.81 -0.61
N THR A 4 -13.98 17.00 -0.78
CA THR A 4 -12.55 17.23 -0.91
C THR A 4 -11.76 16.88 0.37
N ASP A 5 -12.38 17.03 1.54
CA ASP A 5 -11.76 16.68 2.83
C ASP A 5 -11.80 15.17 3.11
N ILE A 6 -12.78 14.45 2.55
CA ILE A 6 -12.88 12.99 2.65
C ILE A 6 -11.77 12.36 1.82
N ALA A 7 -11.65 12.76 0.55
CA ALA A 7 -10.59 12.28 -0.35
C ALA A 7 -9.19 12.52 0.25
N ARG A 8 -8.87 13.72 0.76
CA ARG A 8 -7.57 13.96 1.40
C ARG A 8 -7.29 13.10 2.63
N ARG A 9 -8.32 12.71 3.37
CA ARG A 9 -8.17 11.91 4.60
C ARG A 9 -7.97 10.44 4.28
N ASP A 10 -8.63 9.95 3.23
CA ASP A 10 -8.53 8.58 2.73
C ASP A 10 -7.22 8.38 1.94
N SER A 11 -6.79 9.37 1.15
CA SER A 11 -5.48 9.34 0.49
C SER A 11 -4.31 9.28 1.49
N ASN A 12 -4.47 9.85 2.68
CA ASN A 12 -3.51 9.69 3.78
C ASN A 12 -3.53 8.27 4.40
N ALA A 13 -4.62 7.52 4.27
CA ALA A 13 -4.71 6.15 4.76
C ALA A 13 -3.91 5.20 3.86
N ALA A 14 -4.08 5.26 2.53
CA ALA A 14 -3.34 4.42 1.58
C ALA A 14 -1.82 4.59 1.70
N MET A 15 -1.35 5.84 1.86
CA MET A 15 0.07 6.11 2.10
C MET A 15 0.58 5.57 3.44
N ARG A 16 -0.25 5.57 4.51
CA ARG A 16 0.13 4.95 5.79
C ARG A 16 0.29 3.44 5.66
N GLU A 17 -0.63 2.78 4.95
CA GLU A 17 -0.57 1.34 4.71
C GLU A 17 0.62 0.95 3.85
N TYR A 18 0.88 1.70 2.78
CA TYR A 18 2.10 1.57 1.98
C TYR A 18 3.36 1.64 2.85
N HIS A 19 3.51 2.67 3.69
CA HIS A 19 4.67 2.81 4.56
C HIS A 19 4.79 1.69 5.60
N ALA A 20 3.67 1.17 6.11
CA ALA A 20 3.68 0.03 7.02
C ALA A 20 4.13 -1.25 6.31
N LEU A 21 3.63 -1.48 5.09
CA LEU A 21 3.97 -2.66 4.30
C LEU A 21 5.44 -2.65 3.88
N VAL A 22 5.95 -1.51 3.38
CA VAL A 22 7.37 -1.33 3.04
C VAL A 22 8.28 -1.69 4.23
N LYS A 23 7.96 -1.21 5.44
CA LYS A 23 8.75 -1.54 6.64
C LYS A 23 8.72 -3.04 6.97
N ARG A 24 7.58 -3.72 6.78
CA ARG A 24 7.49 -5.19 6.95
C ARG A 24 8.34 -5.92 5.92
N ILE A 25 8.28 -5.49 4.66
CA ILE A 25 9.12 -6.04 3.57
C ILE A 25 10.61 -5.87 3.90
N GLU A 26 11.04 -4.69 4.29
CA GLU A 26 12.43 -4.39 4.63
C GLU A 26 12.95 -5.19 5.84
N ARG A 27 12.06 -5.48 6.80
CA ARG A 27 12.36 -6.36 7.93
C ARG A 27 12.43 -7.84 7.55
N GLY A 28 11.96 -8.20 6.36
CA GLY A 28 11.86 -9.58 5.90
C GLY A 28 10.71 -10.36 6.55
N ASP A 29 9.73 -9.65 7.13
CA ASP A 29 8.56 -10.29 7.73
C ASP A 29 7.77 -11.03 6.63
N PRO A 30 7.33 -12.27 6.87
CA PRO A 30 6.50 -12.98 5.91
C PRO A 30 5.16 -12.25 5.72
N MET A 31 4.69 -12.19 4.49
CA MET A 31 3.43 -11.55 4.12
C MET A 31 2.64 -12.40 3.14
N HIS A 32 1.33 -12.27 3.25
CA HIS A 32 0.43 -12.92 2.33
C HIS A 32 0.33 -12.15 1.02
N PRO A 33 0.34 -12.82 -0.16
CA PRO A 33 0.15 -12.17 -1.46
C PRO A 33 -1.06 -11.23 -1.52
N GLN A 34 -2.16 -11.62 -0.89
CA GLN A 34 -3.37 -10.81 -0.83
C GLN A 34 -3.16 -9.49 -0.06
N GLU A 35 -2.43 -9.50 1.06
CA GLU A 35 -2.16 -8.26 1.82
C GLU A 35 -1.41 -7.24 0.96
N VAL A 36 -0.50 -7.70 0.09
CA VAL A 36 0.25 -6.81 -0.80
C VAL A 36 -0.62 -6.32 -1.96
N GLN A 37 -1.46 -7.19 -2.52
CA GLN A 37 -2.35 -6.82 -3.60
C GLN A 37 -3.41 -5.80 -3.16
N ASP A 38 -3.99 -5.98 -1.97
CA ASP A 38 -5.01 -5.07 -1.43
C ASP A 38 -4.48 -3.63 -1.30
N VAL A 39 -3.24 -3.48 -0.83
CA VAL A 39 -2.58 -2.16 -0.71
C VAL A 39 -2.24 -1.59 -2.09
N ILE A 40 -1.84 -2.42 -3.05
CA ILE A 40 -1.58 -1.98 -4.43
C ILE A 40 -2.86 -1.44 -5.06
N ASP A 41 -3.97 -2.17 -4.95
CA ASP A 41 -5.25 -1.78 -5.51
C ASP A 41 -5.75 -0.47 -4.87
N GLN A 42 -5.64 -0.36 -3.55
CA GLN A 42 -5.98 0.88 -2.84
C GLN A 42 -5.11 2.07 -3.28
N LEU A 43 -3.81 1.87 -3.50
CA LEU A 43 -2.93 2.93 -4.01
C LEU A 43 -3.31 3.36 -5.42
N VAL A 44 -3.74 2.44 -6.28
CA VAL A 44 -4.21 2.77 -7.63
C VAL A 44 -5.50 3.58 -7.58
N ASP A 45 -6.48 3.15 -6.79
CA ASP A 45 -7.77 3.82 -6.63
C ASP A 45 -7.63 5.24 -6.05
N GLU A 46 -6.66 5.44 -5.15
CA GLU A 46 -6.37 6.72 -4.52
C GLU A 46 -5.44 7.64 -5.36
N GLY A 47 -5.00 7.18 -6.54
CA GLY A 47 -4.19 8.00 -7.45
C GLY A 47 -2.69 8.03 -7.12
N TYR A 48 -2.17 6.96 -6.51
CA TYR A 48 -0.75 6.73 -6.19
C TYR A 48 -0.11 5.62 -7.04
N PRO A 49 -0.12 5.71 -8.38
CA PRO A 49 0.35 4.63 -9.24
C PRO A 49 1.86 4.37 -9.14
N PHE A 50 2.66 5.37 -8.76
CA PHE A 50 4.11 5.21 -8.58
C PHE A 50 4.43 4.35 -7.36
N GLN A 51 3.70 4.53 -6.26
CA GLN A 51 3.85 3.75 -5.04
C GLN A 51 3.36 2.32 -5.25
N ALA A 52 2.25 2.15 -5.99
CA ALA A 52 1.75 0.84 -6.39
C ALA A 52 2.78 0.06 -7.22
N ASP A 53 3.37 0.67 -8.26
CA ASP A 53 4.42 0.03 -9.07
C ASP A 53 5.70 -0.25 -8.26
N ALA A 54 6.10 0.67 -7.38
CA ALA A 54 7.22 0.46 -6.48
C ALA A 54 7.01 -0.78 -5.60
N LEU A 55 5.82 -0.90 -4.97
CA LEU A 55 5.46 -2.01 -4.10
C LEU A 55 5.42 -3.34 -4.86
N ALA A 56 4.84 -3.36 -6.06
CA ALA A 56 4.76 -4.55 -6.92
C ALA A 56 6.14 -5.10 -7.34
N ARG A 57 7.18 -4.26 -7.35
CA ARG A 57 8.56 -4.64 -7.71
C ARG A 57 9.41 -5.04 -6.50
N MET A 58 8.93 -4.84 -5.29
CA MET A 58 9.71 -5.17 -4.08
C MET A 58 9.87 -6.69 -3.94
N LYS A 59 11.02 -7.10 -3.41
CA LYS A 59 11.25 -8.50 -3.04
C LYS A 59 10.55 -8.77 -1.71
N VAL A 60 9.36 -9.38 -1.79
CA VAL A 60 8.56 -9.77 -0.62
C VAL A 60 8.93 -11.18 -0.19
N ASN A 61 9.04 -11.37 1.13
CA ASN A 61 9.08 -12.70 1.73
C ASN A 61 7.63 -13.22 1.82
N TRP A 62 7.26 -14.14 0.94
CA TRP A 62 5.90 -14.67 0.92
C TRP A 62 5.70 -15.69 2.03
N ASP A 63 4.60 -15.54 2.78
CA ASP A 63 4.10 -16.66 3.57
C ASP A 63 3.54 -17.74 2.62
N ARG A 64 3.64 -19.00 3.02
CA ARG A 64 3.43 -20.18 2.18
C ARG A 64 2.31 -21.03 2.71
#